data_AF-A0A843RVR2-F1
#
_entry.id   AF-A0A843RVR2-F1
#
_cell.length_a   1.000
_cell.length_b   1.000
_cell.length_c   1.000
_cell.angle_alpha   90.00
_cell.angle_beta   90.00
_cell.angle_gamma   90.00
#
_symmetry.space_group_name_H-M   'P 1'
#
loop_
_entity.id
_entity.type
_entity.pdbx_description
1 polymer ?
#
loop_
_entity_poly.entity_id
_entity_poly.type
_entity_poly.pdbx_seq_one_letter_code
_entity_poly.pdbx_strand_id
1 'polypeptide(L)'
;TETRLAIQQFETLFKRWPNSKITAAAQEEYREARDRLSESIYRVGLFYFRQQWYPGAITRFREVLDDDPRYTYRDAVYYYLARALIRVKQQAEALPLLDRLQKEFETSEYLGRAKELAAQLKSSMEANLKPS
;
A
#
# COMPACT_ATOMS: atom_id res chain seq x y z
N THR A 1 15.83 -4.29 -13.53
CA THR A 1 16.06 -5.58 -14.22
C THR A 1 16.71 -6.59 -13.30
N GLU A 2 17.71 -6.23 -12.50
CA GLU A 2 18.36 -7.14 -11.53
C GLU A 2 17.48 -7.53 -10.33
N THR A 3 16.76 -6.58 -9.70
CA THR A 3 15.88 -6.88 -8.55
C THR A 3 14.81 -7.92 -8.87
N ARG A 4 14.22 -7.85 -10.07
CA ARG A 4 13.20 -8.80 -10.51
C ARG A 4 13.79 -10.20 -10.75
N LEU A 5 14.99 -10.28 -11.29
CA LEU A 5 15.70 -11.55 -11.48
C LEU A 5 16.05 -12.18 -10.13
N ALA A 6 16.55 -11.39 -9.17
CA ALA A 6 16.83 -11.88 -7.82
C ALA A 6 15.57 -12.48 -7.15
N ILE A 7 14.43 -11.76 -7.24
CA ILE A 7 13.13 -12.25 -6.74
C ILE A 7 12.76 -13.59 -7.37
N GLN A 8 12.87 -13.72 -8.71
CA GLN A 8 12.56 -14.97 -9.41
C GLN A 8 13.46 -16.14 -8.99
N GLN A 9 14.74 -15.89 -8.74
CA GLN A 9 15.68 -16.91 -8.26
C GLN A 9 15.30 -17.38 -6.85
N PHE A 10 14.96 -16.45 -5.95
CA PHE A 10 14.45 -16.78 -4.61
C PHE A 10 13.13 -17.56 -4.67
N GLU A 11 12.17 -17.13 -5.48
CA GLU A 11 10.89 -17.85 -5.67
C GLU A 11 11.12 -19.29 -6.18
N THR A 12 12.06 -19.47 -7.10
CA THR A 12 12.44 -20.78 -7.61
C THR A 12 13.09 -21.65 -6.54
N LEU A 13 14.01 -21.08 -5.76
CA LEU A 13 14.67 -21.73 -4.62
C LEU A 13 13.63 -22.22 -3.60
N PHE A 14 12.71 -21.35 -3.19
CA PHE A 14 11.69 -21.66 -2.19
C PHE A 14 10.71 -22.73 -2.67
N LYS A 15 10.32 -22.68 -3.95
CA LYS A 15 9.46 -23.70 -4.56
C LYS A 15 10.15 -25.06 -4.67
N ARG A 16 11.44 -25.09 -5.01
CA ARG A 16 12.17 -26.34 -5.23
C ARG A 16 12.58 -27.02 -3.93
N TRP A 17 12.81 -26.25 -2.87
CA TRP A 17 13.29 -26.78 -1.59
C TRP A 17 12.51 -26.25 -0.37
N PRO A 18 11.19 -26.51 -0.30
CA PRO A 18 10.33 -25.95 0.76
C PRO A 18 10.66 -26.48 2.17
N ASN A 19 11.24 -27.68 2.28
CA ASN A 19 11.63 -28.33 3.54
C ASN A 19 13.14 -28.30 3.80
N SER A 20 13.91 -27.60 2.95
CA SER A 20 15.33 -27.37 3.25
C SER A 20 15.47 -26.31 4.34
N LYS A 21 16.63 -26.25 5.00
CA LYS A 21 16.98 -25.14 5.90
C LYS A 21 17.17 -23.84 5.09
N ILE A 22 16.13 -23.34 4.45
CA ILE A 22 16.11 -21.98 3.93
C ILE A 22 16.35 -21.09 5.14
N THR A 23 17.47 -20.37 5.11
CA THR A 23 17.88 -19.58 6.26
C THR A 23 16.95 -18.38 6.41
N ALA A 24 16.79 -17.90 7.65
CA ALA A 24 16.11 -16.64 7.90
C ALA A 24 16.73 -15.49 7.07
N ALA A 25 18.06 -15.51 6.89
CA ALA A 25 18.78 -14.55 6.05
C ALA A 25 18.31 -14.56 4.58
N ALA A 26 18.08 -15.73 3.96
CA ALA A 26 17.58 -15.78 2.58
C ALA A 26 16.13 -15.24 2.46
N GLN A 27 15.30 -15.45 3.49
CA GLN A 27 13.95 -14.88 3.54
C GLN A 27 13.99 -13.35 3.72
N GLU A 28 14.92 -12.85 4.51
CA GLU A 28 15.16 -11.42 4.72
C GLU A 28 15.64 -10.76 3.43
N GLU A 29 16.67 -11.29 2.76
CA GLU A 29 17.15 -10.78 1.48
C GLU A 29 16.07 -10.78 0.40
N TYR A 30 15.25 -11.83 0.34
CA TYR A 30 14.09 -11.88 -0.54
C TYR A 30 13.09 -10.76 -0.21
N ARG A 31 12.81 -10.55 1.07
CA ARG A 31 11.90 -9.48 1.51
C ARG A 31 12.42 -8.10 1.17
N GLU A 32 13.70 -7.83 1.38
CA GLU A 32 14.32 -6.56 1.00
C GLU A 32 14.27 -6.34 -0.52
N ALA A 33 14.57 -7.37 -1.30
CA ALA A 33 14.49 -7.28 -2.76
C ALA A 33 13.07 -6.95 -3.23
N ARG A 34 12.06 -7.58 -2.62
CA ARG A 34 10.66 -7.27 -2.86
C ARG A 34 10.28 -5.85 -2.44
N ASP A 35 10.74 -5.40 -1.27
CA ASP A 35 10.50 -4.02 -0.81
C ASP A 35 11.08 -3.01 -1.78
N ARG A 36 12.30 -3.22 -2.28
CA ARG A 36 12.91 -2.33 -3.28
C ARG A 36 12.08 -2.27 -4.57
N LEU A 37 11.51 -3.40 -5.01
CA LEU A 37 10.65 -3.42 -6.19
C LEU A 37 9.36 -2.63 -5.93
N SER A 38 8.66 -2.93 -4.85
CA SER A 38 7.41 -2.28 -4.45
C SER A 38 7.58 -0.77 -4.20
N GLU A 39 8.67 -0.37 -3.56
CA GLU A 39 9.04 1.03 -3.35
C GLU A 39 9.19 1.79 -4.68
N SER A 40 9.75 1.15 -5.71
CA SER A 40 9.87 1.78 -7.03
C SER A 40 8.51 2.09 -7.65
N ILE A 41 7.53 1.18 -7.52
CA ILE A 41 6.16 1.35 -8.03
C ILE A 41 5.43 2.40 -7.18
N TYR A 42 5.57 2.34 -5.86
CA TYR A 42 5.03 3.34 -4.93
C TYR A 42 5.51 4.76 -5.28
N ARG A 43 6.80 4.93 -5.59
CA ARG A 43 7.36 6.23 -6.00
C ARG A 43 6.75 6.76 -7.30
N VAL A 44 6.45 5.90 -8.26
CA VAL A 44 5.71 6.30 -9.47
C VAL A 44 4.29 6.75 -9.11
N GLY A 45 3.63 6.04 -8.18
CA GLY A 45 2.33 6.46 -7.64
C GLY A 45 2.40 7.83 -6.97
N LEU A 46 3.42 8.09 -6.15
CA LEU A 46 3.66 9.39 -5.53
C LEU A 46 3.93 10.49 -6.55
N PHE A 47 4.68 10.19 -7.62
CA PHE A 47 4.91 11.13 -8.71
C PHE A 47 3.59 11.56 -9.34
N TYR A 48 2.73 10.61 -9.73
CA TYR A 48 1.41 10.93 -10.27
C TYR A 48 0.52 11.67 -9.27
N PHE A 49 0.57 11.30 -7.99
CA PHE A 49 -0.17 11.98 -6.94
C PHE A 49 0.23 13.45 -6.81
N ARG A 50 1.54 13.75 -6.85
CA ARG A 50 2.07 15.12 -6.80
C ARG A 50 1.68 15.95 -8.02
N GLN A 51 1.63 15.32 -9.18
CA GLN A 51 1.12 15.93 -10.42
C GLN A 51 -0.42 16.04 -10.46
N GLN A 52 -1.11 15.69 -9.37
CA GLN A 52 -2.57 15.67 -9.27
C GLN A 52 -3.27 14.74 -10.28
N TRP A 53 -2.52 13.83 -10.92
CA TRP A 53 -3.09 12.82 -11.79
C TRP A 53 -3.48 11.59 -10.96
N TYR A 54 -4.57 11.75 -10.22
CA TYR A 54 -5.04 10.76 -9.24
C TYR A 54 -5.36 9.38 -9.83
N PRO A 55 -5.95 9.22 -11.04
CA PRO A 55 -6.16 7.89 -11.62
C PRO A 55 -4.87 7.10 -11.82
N GLY A 56 -3.80 7.76 -12.28
CA GLY A 56 -2.48 7.13 -12.42
C GLY A 56 -1.88 6.75 -11.08
N ALA A 57 -2.02 7.61 -10.07
CA ALA A 57 -1.58 7.32 -8.71
C ALA A 57 -2.31 6.11 -8.10
N ILE A 58 -3.64 6.07 -8.20
CA ILE A 58 -4.48 4.96 -7.72
C ILE A 58 -4.04 3.65 -8.35
N THR A 59 -3.82 3.63 -9.67
CA THR A 59 -3.37 2.44 -10.40
C THR A 59 -2.07 1.89 -9.82
N ARG A 60 -1.06 2.74 -9.60
CA ARG A 60 0.24 2.31 -9.07
C ARG A 60 0.21 1.92 -7.60
N PHE A 61 -0.59 2.60 -6.78
CA PHE A 61 -0.72 2.21 -5.39
C PHE A 61 -1.45 0.87 -5.21
N ARG A 62 -2.47 0.58 -6.04
CA ARG A 62 -3.12 -0.73 -6.06
C ARG A 62 -2.16 -1.83 -6.49
N GLU A 63 -1.38 -1.59 -7.54
CA GLU A 63 -0.33 -2.51 -8.02
C GLU A 63 0.62 -2.92 -6.88
N VAL A 64 1.07 -1.98 -6.04
CA VAL A 64 1.91 -2.30 -4.88
C VAL A 64 1.22 -3.27 -3.90
N LEU A 65 -0.06 -3.03 -3.59
CA LEU A 65 -0.79 -3.82 -2.60
C LEU A 65 -1.19 -5.20 -3.13
N ASP A 66 -1.51 -5.28 -4.42
CA ASP A 66 -1.93 -6.51 -5.10
C ASP A 66 -0.72 -7.42 -5.33
N ASP A 67 0.39 -6.85 -5.82
CA ASP A 67 1.60 -7.63 -6.10
C ASP A 67 2.37 -7.96 -4.83
N ASP A 68 2.43 -7.04 -3.85
CA ASP A 68 3.14 -7.20 -2.57
C ASP A 68 2.31 -6.86 -1.32
N PRO A 69 1.40 -7.76 -0.92
CA PRO A 69 0.63 -7.60 0.32
C PRO A 69 1.47 -7.56 1.60
N ARG A 70 2.76 -7.90 1.52
CA ARG A 70 3.72 -7.89 2.64
C ARG A 70 4.71 -6.73 2.56
N TYR A 71 4.52 -5.79 1.64
CA TYR A 71 5.38 -4.62 1.52
C TYR A 71 5.55 -3.91 2.87
N THR A 72 6.77 -3.51 3.21
CA THR A 72 7.04 -2.97 4.56
C THR A 72 6.34 -1.63 4.82
N TYR A 73 6.19 -0.78 3.80
CA TYR A 73 5.65 0.59 3.94
C TYR A 73 4.20 0.71 3.43
N ARG A 74 3.37 -0.32 3.67
CA ARG A 74 1.95 -0.32 3.25
C ARG A 74 1.12 0.76 3.92
N ASP A 75 1.49 1.22 5.11
CA ASP A 75 0.86 2.35 5.78
C ASP A 75 0.85 3.61 4.90
N ALA A 76 1.99 3.95 4.31
CA ALA A 76 2.10 5.06 3.39
C ALA A 76 1.25 4.83 2.13
N VAL A 77 1.28 3.62 1.56
CA VAL A 77 0.48 3.26 0.39
C VAL A 77 -1.03 3.40 0.69
N TYR A 78 -1.51 2.86 1.80
CA TYR A 78 -2.90 2.99 2.26
C TYR A 78 -3.30 4.46 2.38
N TYR A 79 -2.46 5.29 3.01
CA TYR A 79 -2.72 6.71 3.21
C TYR A 79 -2.83 7.48 1.89
N TYR A 80 -1.84 7.33 0.99
CA TYR A 80 -1.84 8.06 -0.28
C TYR A 80 -2.89 7.55 -1.25
N LEU A 81 -3.18 6.25 -1.28
CA LEU A 81 -4.26 5.67 -2.06
C LEU A 81 -5.61 6.21 -1.58
N ALA A 82 -5.89 6.19 -0.27
CA ALA A 82 -7.11 6.76 0.29
C ALA A 82 -7.27 8.25 -0.11
N ARG A 83 -6.21 9.05 0.01
CA ARG A 83 -6.25 10.46 -0.42
C ARG A 83 -6.53 10.63 -1.90
N ALA A 84 -5.95 9.79 -2.76
CA ALA A 84 -6.19 9.85 -4.20
C ALA A 84 -7.65 9.47 -4.53
N LEU A 85 -8.20 8.44 -3.88
CA LEU A 85 -9.60 8.01 -4.01
C LEU A 85 -10.58 9.11 -3.60
N ILE A 86 -10.30 9.82 -2.50
CA ILE A 86 -11.12 10.96 -2.05
C ILE A 86 -11.14 12.07 -3.10
N ARG A 87 -9.99 12.36 -3.74
CA ARG A 87 -9.90 13.39 -4.79
C ARG A 87 -10.74 13.08 -6.02
N VAL A 88 -10.98 11.79 -6.30
CA VAL A 88 -11.86 11.33 -7.38
C VAL A 88 -13.25 10.92 -6.88
N LYS A 89 -13.64 11.37 -5.68
CA LYS A 89 -14.96 11.13 -5.04
C LYS A 89 -15.30 9.65 -4.77
N GLN A 90 -14.30 8.77 -4.72
CA GLN A 90 -14.45 7.36 -4.34
C GLN A 90 -14.26 7.15 -2.83
N GLN A 91 -15.03 7.88 -2.02
CA GLN A 91 -14.86 7.93 -0.56
C GLN A 91 -15.15 6.57 0.12
N ALA A 92 -16.10 5.79 -0.41
CA ALA A 92 -16.44 4.47 0.11
C ALA A 92 -15.27 3.48 0.05
N GLU A 93 -14.39 3.61 -0.96
CA GLU A 93 -13.20 2.79 -1.11
C GLU A 93 -12.02 3.30 -0.26
N ALA A 94 -11.99 4.60 0.03
CA ALA A 94 -10.93 5.20 0.83
C ALA A 94 -11.00 4.78 2.31
N LEU A 95 -12.21 4.66 2.85
CA LEU A 95 -12.38 4.45 4.29
C LEU A 95 -11.79 3.13 4.81
N PRO A 96 -12.01 1.96 4.16
CA PRO A 96 -11.39 0.71 4.59
C PRO A 96 -9.86 0.73 4.61
N LEU A 97 -9.22 1.51 3.73
CA LEU A 97 -7.76 1.66 3.70
C LEU A 97 -7.25 2.42 4.93
N LEU A 98 -7.95 3.48 5.33
CA LEU A 98 -7.62 4.25 6.53
C LEU A 98 -7.85 3.45 7.80
N ASP A 99 -8.90 2.63 7.84
CA ASP A 99 -9.16 1.72 8.97
C ASP A 99 -8.10 0.61 9.06
N ARG A 100 -7.66 0.04 7.92
CA ARG A 100 -6.53 -0.91 7.89
C ARG A 100 -5.23 -0.28 8.39
N LEU A 101 -4.91 0.93 7.94
CA LEU A 101 -3.73 1.66 8.42
C LEU A 101 -3.76 1.77 9.95
N GLN A 102 -4.89 2.19 10.52
CA GLN A 102 -5.05 2.33 11.96
C GLN A 102 -4.89 1.03 12.73
N LYS A 103 -5.39 -0.08 12.18
CA LYS A 103 -5.37 -1.40 12.83
C LYS A 103 -4.01 -2.09 12.70
N GLU A 104 -3.35 -1.96 11.55
CA GLU A 104 -2.11 -2.67 11.25
C GLU A 104 -0.86 -1.87 11.68
N PHE A 105 -0.93 -0.54 11.81
CA PHE A 105 0.24 0.33 11.99
C PHE A 105 0.07 1.37 13.10
N GLU A 106 0.15 0.94 14.35
CA GLU A 106 -0.02 1.78 15.54
C GLU A 106 1.09 2.84 15.72
N THR A 107 2.26 2.65 15.10
CA THR A 107 3.42 3.55 15.19
C THR A 107 3.69 4.33 13.90
N SER A 108 2.79 4.26 12.91
CA SER A 108 2.95 4.95 11.63
C SER A 108 2.92 6.47 11.79
N GLU A 109 3.78 7.18 11.04
CA GLU A 109 3.75 8.64 10.92
C GLU A 109 2.44 9.16 10.29
N TYR A 110 1.73 8.31 9.54
CA TYR A 110 0.47 8.64 8.88
C TYR A 110 -0.75 8.44 9.78
N LEU A 111 -0.59 7.78 10.94
CA LEU A 111 -1.71 7.33 11.78
C LEU A 111 -2.64 8.46 12.20
N GLY A 112 -2.09 9.57 12.69
CA GLY A 112 -2.89 10.73 13.12
C GLY A 112 -3.71 11.31 11.97
N ARG A 113 -3.06 11.57 10.83
CA ARG A 113 -3.73 12.10 9.63
C ARG A 113 -4.76 11.11 9.07
N ALA A 114 -4.51 9.81 9.16
CA ALA A 114 -5.43 8.78 8.71
C ALA A 114 -6.70 8.74 9.58
N LYS A 115 -6.56 8.84 10.91
CA LYS A 115 -7.68 8.93 11.86
C LYS A 115 -8.56 10.14 11.57
N GLU A 116 -7.95 11.31 11.42
CA GLU A 116 -8.66 12.55 11.09
C GLU A 116 -9.42 12.43 9.78
N LEU A 117 -8.77 11.92 8.73
CA LEU A 117 -9.38 11.75 7.43
C LEU A 117 -10.55 10.75 7.46
N ALA A 118 -10.41 9.65 8.19
CA ALA A 118 -11.47 8.66 8.36
C ALA A 118 -12.69 9.25 9.10
N ALA A 119 -12.46 10.04 10.16
CA ALA A 119 -13.52 10.72 10.89
C ALA A 119 -14.28 11.73 10.01
N GLN A 120 -13.55 12.54 9.24
CA GLN A 120 -14.14 13.49 8.29
C GLN A 120 -14.99 12.78 7.22
N LEU A 121 -14.48 11.68 6.66
CA LEU A 121 -15.23 10.89 5.69
C LEU A 121 -16.53 10.34 6.27
N LYS A 122 -16.47 9.69 7.44
CA LYS A 122 -17.64 9.13 8.13
C LYS A 122 -18.71 10.22 8.36
N SER A 123 -18.32 11.36 8.91
CA SER A 123 -19.24 12.50 9.12
C SER A 123 -19.85 13.02 7.80
N SER A 124 -19.04 13.16 6.75
CA SER A 124 -19.54 13.62 5.45
C SER A 124 -20.53 12.63 4.80
N MET A 125 -20.32 11.33 4.98
CA MET A 125 -21.21 10.29 4.47
C MET A 125 -22.53 10.24 5.23
N GLU A 126 -22.49 10.41 6.56
CA GLU A 126 -23.69 10.50 7.40
C GLU A 126 -24.53 11.75 7.08
N ALA A 127 -23.89 12.89 6.84
CA ALA A 127 -24.59 14.12 6.44
C ALA A 127 -25.34 13.96 5.12
N ASN A 128 -24.78 13.22 4.15
CA ASN A 128 -25.42 12.95 2.87
C ASN A 128 -26.61 11.97 2.94
N LEU A 129 -26.74 11.22 4.03
CA LEU A 129 -27.81 10.22 4.24
C LEU A 129 -29.05 10.81 4.91
N LYS A 130 -29.01 12.04 5.42
CA LYS A 130 -30.17 12.75 5.96
C LYS A 130 -30.68 13.74 4.90
N PRO A 131 -31.61 13.35 4.00
CA PRO A 131 -32.25 14.33 3.14
C PRO A 131 -33.04 15.31 4.01
N SER A 132 -32.84 16.60 3.74
CA SER A 132 -33.65 17.71 4.27
C SER A 132 -35.12 17.53 3.94
#